data_AF-A0A137QHZ7-F1
#
_entry.id   AF-A0A137QHZ7-F1
#
_cell.length_a   1.000
_cell.length_b   1.000
_cell.length_c   1.000
_cell.angle_alpha   90.00
_cell.angle_beta   90.00
_cell.angle_gamma   90.00
#
_symmetry.space_group_name_H-M   'P 1'
#
loop_
_entity.id
_entity.type
_entity.pdbx_description
1 polymer ?
#
loop_
_entity_poly.entity_id
_entity_poly.type
_entity_poly.pdbx_seq_one_letter_code
_entity_poly.pdbx_strand_id
1 'polypeptide(L)'
;MGADDDFRSLRSRIRDEDLALKDQSNLLLNSVSLYFGANFLEVWYQGDLYVKIHDVPDTLSGNILRLKANVPPLKGHAEIRGNNITDIAYKDIPSEDEDDEDVREAVSQLPLVAFDTENHFAKVCRCVSEVQNLLQAKGHPHIVCLLGRSEAGELVFPRYRQPFLNGSISDYRRLLLQLADAVIFLHSHGIVHRDLAFRNLLLSHDGQDLVLCDLESRYGSSHCPEIARARDNGIPEQQWPYSEKSDVYYFGVTIAEFVLQNGPRTPWQYTENFVPPAPFDRIFRACRRSNPDDRPSMPEVKEMLESVGISAD
;
A
#
# COMPACT_ATOMS: atom_id res chain seq x y z
N MET A 1 -0.49 31.47 -12.76
CA MET A 1 0.16 30.23 -12.27
C MET A 1 0.03 29.19 -13.36
N GLY A 2 1.10 28.45 -13.64
CA GLY A 2 1.05 27.36 -14.61
C GLY A 2 0.40 26.11 -14.00
N ALA A 3 0.02 25.13 -14.84
CA ALA A 3 -0.62 23.90 -14.39
C ALA A 3 0.20 23.14 -13.31
N ASP A 4 1.53 23.22 -13.37
CA ASP A 4 2.42 22.64 -12.36
C ASP A 4 2.39 23.37 -11.01
N ASP A 5 2.26 24.69 -11.01
CA ASP A 5 2.15 25.47 -9.76
C ASP A 5 0.81 25.18 -9.08
N ASP A 6 -0.25 25.09 -9.88
CA ASP A 6 -1.59 24.71 -9.42
C ASP A 6 -1.59 23.29 -8.85
N PHE A 7 -0.94 22.34 -9.53
CA PHE A 7 -0.80 20.96 -9.05
C PHE A 7 -0.04 20.87 -7.73
N ARG A 8 1.13 21.54 -7.62
CA ARG A 8 1.93 21.55 -6.39
C ARG A 8 1.15 22.17 -5.23
N SER A 9 0.49 23.29 -5.46
CA SER A 9 -0.32 23.98 -4.45
C SER A 9 -1.48 23.11 -3.98
N LEU A 10 -2.21 22.50 -4.91
CA LEU A 10 -3.32 21.60 -4.62
C LEU A 10 -2.87 20.37 -3.84
N ARG A 11 -1.76 19.75 -4.25
CA ARG A 11 -1.15 18.60 -3.58
C ARG A 11 -0.71 18.94 -2.15
N SER A 12 -0.08 20.09 -1.93
CA SER A 12 0.28 20.55 -0.58
C SER A 12 -0.94 20.76 0.30
N ARG A 13 -1.97 21.46 -0.21
CA ARG A 13 -3.23 21.68 0.53
C ARG A 13 -3.88 20.36 0.94
N ILE A 14 -3.99 19.41 0.01
CA ILE A 14 -4.56 18.08 0.26
C ILE A 14 -3.77 17.33 1.33
N ARG A 15 -2.44 17.36 1.26
CA ARG A 15 -1.58 16.71 2.26
C ARG A 15 -1.79 17.32 3.64
N ASP A 16 -1.85 18.65 3.73
CA ASP A 16 -2.04 19.35 5.00
C ASP A 16 -3.43 19.06 5.59
N GLU A 17 -4.47 18.98 4.75
CA GLU A 17 -5.81 18.56 5.15
C GLU A 17 -5.83 17.11 5.67
N ASP A 18 -5.16 16.17 5.00
CA ASP A 18 -5.03 14.77 5.47
C ASP A 18 -4.29 14.67 6.81
N LEU A 19 -3.19 15.42 6.97
CA LEU A 19 -2.46 15.49 8.24
C LEU A 19 -3.31 16.07 9.36
N ALA A 20 -4.06 17.15 9.09
CA ALA A 20 -4.97 17.74 10.08
C ALA A 20 -6.07 16.76 10.52
N LEU A 21 -6.66 16.00 9.59
CA LEU A 21 -7.64 14.95 9.91
C LEU A 21 -7.02 13.85 10.78
N LYS A 22 -5.78 13.43 10.48
CA LYS A 22 -5.03 12.46 11.27
C LYS A 22 -4.77 12.97 12.69
N ASP A 23 -4.38 14.22 12.85
CA ASP A 23 -4.06 14.80 14.16
C ASP A 23 -5.31 15.00 15.03
N GLN A 24 -6.46 15.28 14.42
CA GLN A 24 -7.73 15.50 15.14
C GLN A 24 -8.44 14.18 15.52
N SER A 25 -8.13 13.08 14.84
CA SER A 25 -8.80 11.80 15.01
C SER A 25 -8.30 11.01 16.22
N ASN A 26 -9.22 10.57 17.08
CA ASN A 26 -8.95 9.61 18.16
C ASN A 26 -9.06 8.15 17.73
N LEU A 27 -9.38 7.85 16.46
CA LEU A 27 -9.69 6.50 16.00
C LEU A 27 -8.53 5.53 16.25
N LEU A 28 -7.30 5.95 15.99
CA LEU A 28 -6.10 5.13 16.20
C LEU A 28 -5.34 5.49 17.49
N LEU A 29 -5.89 6.39 18.32
CA LEU A 29 -5.24 6.76 19.56
C LEU A 29 -5.31 5.58 20.54
N ASN A 30 -4.14 5.14 21.01
CA ASN A 30 -4.00 3.97 21.90
C ASN A 30 -4.51 2.65 21.30
N SER A 31 -4.61 2.53 19.97
CA SER A 31 -4.91 1.23 19.33
C SER A 31 -3.73 0.28 19.50
N VAL A 32 -4.02 -0.97 19.83
CA VAL A 32 -3.07 -2.08 19.97
C VAL A 32 -3.07 -2.96 18.73
N SER A 33 -4.24 -3.18 18.14
CA SER A 33 -4.38 -3.97 16.90
C SER A 33 -5.53 -3.43 16.05
N LEU A 34 -5.45 -3.69 14.75
CA LEU A 34 -6.43 -3.27 13.75
C LEU A 34 -6.72 -4.44 12.81
N TYR A 35 -8.00 -4.62 12.48
CA TYR A 35 -8.42 -5.53 11.44
C TYR A 35 -9.32 -4.78 10.47
N PHE A 36 -8.89 -4.71 9.22
CA PHE A 36 -9.64 -4.07 8.15
C PHE A 36 -10.38 -5.14 7.33
N GLY A 37 -11.69 -5.23 7.54
CA GLY A 37 -12.58 -6.04 6.71
C GLY A 37 -13.00 -5.31 5.43
N ALA A 38 -13.81 -5.97 4.61
CA ALA A 38 -14.25 -5.45 3.32
C ALA A 38 -15.09 -4.16 3.46
N ASN A 39 -15.86 -4.06 4.55
CA ASN A 39 -16.75 -2.93 4.84
C ASN A 39 -16.80 -2.58 6.33
N PHE A 40 -15.79 -2.96 7.12
CA PHE A 40 -15.71 -2.60 8.53
C PHE A 40 -14.25 -2.56 9.01
N LEU A 41 -14.03 -1.83 10.09
CA LEU A 41 -12.80 -1.82 10.87
C LEU A 41 -13.08 -2.39 12.26
N GLU A 42 -12.23 -3.29 12.71
CA GLU A 42 -12.16 -3.69 14.11
C GLU A 42 -10.92 -3.06 14.74
N VAL A 43 -11.09 -2.46 15.91
CA VAL A 43 -10.04 -1.78 16.67
C VAL A 43 -10.01 -2.34 18.08
N TRP A 44 -8.83 -2.74 18.52
CA TRP A 44 -8.56 -3.11 19.90
C TRP A 44 -7.73 -2.00 20.53
N TYR A 45 -8.26 -1.34 21.55
CA TYR A 45 -7.60 -0.26 22.28
C TYR A 45 -6.91 -0.78 23.55
N GLN A 46 -5.92 -0.04 24.04
CA GLN A 46 -5.33 -0.28 25.36
C GLN A 46 -6.42 -0.21 26.45
N GLY A 47 -6.37 -1.15 27.41
CA GLY A 47 -7.41 -1.29 28.44
C GLY A 47 -8.60 -2.14 28.01
N ASP A 48 -8.38 -3.10 27.11
CA ASP A 48 -9.33 -4.12 26.66
C ASP A 48 -10.60 -3.61 25.95
N LEU A 49 -10.63 -2.37 25.47
CA LEU A 49 -11.76 -1.87 24.70
C LEU A 49 -11.71 -2.33 23.24
N TYR A 50 -12.65 -3.20 22.84
CA TYR A 50 -12.88 -3.61 21.46
C TYR A 50 -14.02 -2.80 20.79
N VAL A 51 -13.79 -2.31 19.57
CA VAL A 51 -14.79 -1.56 18.80
C VAL A 51 -14.82 -2.05 17.36
N LYS A 52 -16.02 -2.35 16.86
CA LYS A 52 -16.28 -2.66 15.44
C LYS A 52 -17.02 -1.51 14.76
N ILE A 53 -16.50 -0.99 13.67
CA ILE A 53 -17.01 0.21 12.99
C ILE A 53 -17.27 -0.14 11.53
N HIS A 54 -18.53 -0.01 11.07
CA HIS A 54 -18.90 -0.32 9.69
C HIS A 54 -18.73 0.89 8.77
N ASP A 55 -18.34 0.64 7.52
CA ASP A 55 -18.37 1.65 6.47
C ASP A 55 -19.80 1.84 5.97
N VAL A 56 -20.47 2.82 6.55
CA VAL A 56 -21.77 3.32 6.07
C VAL A 56 -21.58 4.81 5.72
N PRO A 57 -21.47 5.17 4.43
CA PRO A 57 -21.29 6.55 3.98
C PRO A 57 -22.34 7.50 4.57
N ASP A 58 -21.96 8.78 4.75
CA ASP A 58 -22.83 9.85 5.27
C ASP A 58 -23.43 9.59 6.67
N THR A 59 -22.77 8.78 7.49
CA THR A 59 -23.17 8.48 8.88
C THR A 59 -22.02 8.68 9.87
N LEU A 60 -22.29 8.57 11.18
CA LEU A 60 -21.26 8.59 12.22
C LEU A 60 -20.15 7.57 11.92
N SER A 61 -20.50 6.29 11.71
CA SER A 61 -19.53 5.23 11.45
C SER A 61 -18.66 5.49 10.20
N GLY A 62 -19.27 5.90 9.08
CA GLY A 62 -18.54 6.27 7.86
C GLY A 62 -17.64 7.49 8.04
N ASN A 63 -18.10 8.50 8.79
CA ASN A 63 -17.31 9.69 9.11
C ASN A 63 -16.13 9.37 10.03
N ILE A 64 -16.29 8.45 10.98
CA ILE A 64 -15.18 7.96 11.82
C ILE A 64 -14.12 7.30 10.95
N LEU A 65 -14.50 6.37 10.07
CA LEU A 65 -13.55 5.69 9.18
C LEU A 65 -12.85 6.65 8.21
N ARG A 66 -13.50 7.77 7.87
CA ARG A 66 -12.93 8.88 7.10
C ARG A 66 -12.24 9.92 7.98
N LEU A 67 -12.02 9.68 9.26
CA LEU A 67 -11.38 10.62 10.20
C LEU A 67 -12.08 12.00 10.31
N LYS A 68 -13.32 12.13 9.82
CA LYS A 68 -14.15 13.34 9.90
C LYS A 68 -14.92 13.44 11.23
N ALA A 69 -14.95 12.35 11.99
CA ALA A 69 -15.54 12.30 13.32
C ALA A 69 -14.67 11.44 14.25
N ASN A 70 -14.76 11.71 15.54
CA ASN A 70 -14.13 10.90 16.57
C ASN A 70 -15.03 9.73 16.97
N VAL A 71 -14.40 8.62 17.38
CA VAL A 71 -15.10 7.57 18.13
C VAL A 71 -15.65 8.23 19.40
N PRO A 72 -16.98 8.18 19.63
CA PRO A 72 -17.58 8.80 20.80
C PRO A 72 -17.14 8.08 22.08
N PRO A 73 -17.27 8.70 23.27
CA PRO A 73 -17.01 8.01 24.53
C PRO A 73 -17.88 6.73 24.66
N LEU A 74 -17.24 5.58 24.86
CA LEU A 74 -17.90 4.28 25.00
C LEU A 74 -17.81 3.79 26.45
N LYS A 75 -18.85 3.10 26.92
CA LYS A 75 -18.88 2.50 28.27
C LYS A 75 -18.27 1.09 28.33
N GLY A 76 -18.09 0.46 27.18
CA GLY A 76 -17.61 -0.90 26.99
C GLY A 76 -17.43 -1.18 25.50
N HIS A 77 -17.27 -2.44 25.13
CA HIS A 77 -17.09 -2.82 23.73
C HIS A 77 -18.34 -2.49 22.91
N ALA A 78 -18.15 -1.99 21.70
CA ALA A 78 -19.28 -1.51 20.90
C ALA A 78 -19.16 -1.84 19.41
N GLU A 79 -20.30 -2.03 18.77
CA GLU A 79 -20.46 -2.00 17.33
C GLU A 79 -21.11 -0.66 16.92
N ILE A 80 -20.43 0.08 16.03
CA ILE A 80 -20.91 1.33 15.44
C ILE A 80 -21.28 1.06 13.99
N ARG A 81 -22.58 1.11 13.67
CA ARG A 81 -23.09 0.90 12.31
C ARG A 81 -24.09 1.98 11.94
N GLY A 82 -23.76 2.76 10.91
CA GLY A 82 -24.51 3.95 10.59
C GLY A 82 -24.37 4.99 11.71
N ASN A 83 -25.51 5.37 12.28
CA ASN A 83 -25.60 6.25 13.46
C ASN A 83 -25.90 5.48 14.76
N ASN A 84 -25.98 4.14 14.68
CA ASN A 84 -26.32 3.31 15.83
C ASN A 84 -25.05 2.80 16.52
N ILE A 85 -25.06 2.81 17.85
CA ILE A 85 -24.01 2.25 18.71
C ILE A 85 -24.67 1.17 19.56
N THR A 86 -24.14 -0.04 19.49
CA THR A 86 -24.69 -1.20 20.22
C THR A 86 -23.59 -1.81 21.06
N ASP A 87 -23.89 -2.12 22.33
CA ASP A 87 -22.95 -2.86 23.18
C ASP A 87 -22.78 -4.29 22.67
N ILE A 88 -21.56 -4.77 22.61
CA ILE A 88 -21.22 -6.12 22.15
C ILE A 88 -20.28 -6.83 23.13
N ALA A 89 -20.14 -8.14 22.97
CA ALA A 89 -19.11 -8.89 23.68
C ALA A 89 -17.72 -8.55 23.14
N TYR A 90 -16.69 -8.71 23.98
CA TYR A 90 -15.31 -8.67 23.53
C TYR A 90 -15.05 -9.77 22.49
N LYS A 91 -14.22 -9.45 21.50
CA LYS A 91 -13.70 -10.39 20.52
C LYS A 91 -12.18 -10.41 20.66
N ASP A 92 -11.59 -11.59 20.75
CA ASP A 92 -10.13 -11.72 20.78
C ASP A 92 -9.49 -11.21 19.49
N ILE A 93 -8.25 -10.72 19.62
CA ILE A 93 -7.42 -10.36 18.48
C ILE A 93 -7.15 -11.65 17.69
N PRO A 94 -7.40 -11.68 16.37
CA PRO A 94 -7.03 -12.83 15.54
C PRO A 94 -5.54 -13.14 15.69
N SER A 95 -5.18 -14.41 15.86
CA SER A 95 -3.78 -14.83 15.85
C SER A 95 -3.18 -14.59 14.47
N GLU A 96 -1.99 -13.98 14.43
CA GLU A 96 -1.16 -13.94 13.23
C GLU A 96 -0.23 -15.17 13.28
N ASP A 97 -0.40 -16.10 12.35
CA ASP A 97 0.49 -17.25 12.22
C ASP A 97 1.78 -16.77 11.54
N GLU A 98 2.81 -16.46 12.33
CA GLU A 98 4.16 -16.16 11.83
C GLU A 98 4.84 -17.48 11.37
N ASP A 99 4.46 -17.96 10.20
CA ASP A 99 5.07 -19.16 9.60
C ASP A 99 6.31 -18.77 8.76
N ASP A 100 7.41 -18.35 9.39
CA ASP A 100 8.67 -18.14 8.66
C ASP A 100 9.13 -19.46 7.98
N GLU A 101 9.54 -19.36 6.71
CA GLU A 101 10.08 -20.52 5.98
C GLU A 101 11.56 -20.75 6.32
N ASP A 102 12.03 -22.00 6.20
CA ASP A 102 13.46 -22.28 6.27
C ASP A 102 14.18 -21.82 5.00
N VAL A 103 14.70 -20.59 5.04
CA VAL A 103 15.38 -19.95 3.92
C VAL A 103 16.87 -20.29 3.80
N ARG A 104 17.44 -21.06 4.74
CA ARG A 104 18.90 -21.21 4.89
C ARG A 104 19.56 -21.78 3.63
N GLU A 105 18.95 -22.78 3.01
CA GLU A 105 19.48 -23.38 1.80
C GLU A 105 19.49 -22.38 0.64
N ALA A 106 18.35 -21.75 0.36
CA ALA A 106 18.20 -20.78 -0.72
C ALA A 106 19.17 -19.60 -0.58
N VAL A 107 19.28 -19.05 0.63
CA VAL A 107 20.20 -17.94 0.92
C VAL A 107 21.65 -18.40 0.79
N SER A 108 22.02 -19.59 1.28
CA SER A 108 23.42 -20.06 1.25
C SER A 108 24.03 -20.13 -0.15
N GLN A 109 23.20 -20.31 -1.17
CA GLN A 109 23.59 -20.37 -2.58
C GLN A 109 23.89 -18.99 -3.19
N LEU A 110 23.51 -17.89 -2.51
CA LEU A 110 23.79 -16.53 -2.95
C LEU A 110 25.29 -16.18 -2.78
N PRO A 111 25.86 -15.36 -3.68
CA PRO A 111 27.23 -14.93 -3.58
C PRO A 111 27.47 -14.10 -2.31
N LEU A 112 28.64 -14.27 -1.69
CA LEU A 112 29.04 -13.45 -0.55
C LEU A 112 29.34 -12.03 -1.03
N VAL A 113 28.75 -11.03 -0.39
CA VAL A 113 28.97 -9.61 -0.68
C VAL A 113 29.75 -8.99 0.47
N ALA A 114 30.84 -8.29 0.15
CA ALA A 114 31.53 -7.43 1.11
C ALA A 114 30.59 -6.28 1.48
N PHE A 115 30.00 -6.35 2.68
CA PHE A 115 29.00 -5.39 3.11
C PHE A 115 29.62 -4.01 3.35
N ASP A 116 28.90 -2.97 2.93
CA ASP A 116 29.32 -1.58 3.01
C ASP A 116 28.15 -0.78 3.59
N THR A 117 28.33 -0.24 4.79
CA THR A 117 27.29 0.48 5.51
C THR A 117 26.85 1.78 4.84
N GLU A 118 27.60 2.32 3.89
CA GLU A 118 27.21 3.50 3.11
C GLU A 118 26.43 3.09 1.85
N ASN A 119 26.85 2.02 1.16
CA ASN A 119 26.31 1.65 -0.14
C ASN A 119 25.29 0.49 -0.12
N HIS A 120 25.21 -0.28 0.97
CA HIS A 120 24.39 -1.48 1.04
C HIS A 120 23.34 -1.46 2.14
N PHE A 121 22.14 -1.94 1.80
CA PHE A 121 21.08 -2.31 2.74
C PHE A 121 21.06 -3.83 2.89
N ALA A 122 20.86 -4.32 4.12
CA ALA A 122 20.69 -5.74 4.40
C ALA A 122 19.36 -5.99 5.12
N LYS A 123 18.70 -7.10 4.80
CA LYS A 123 17.56 -7.59 5.58
C LYS A 123 17.58 -9.11 5.70
N VAL A 124 16.95 -9.60 6.76
CA VAL A 124 16.68 -11.03 6.94
C VAL A 124 15.64 -11.47 5.91
N CYS A 125 15.90 -12.58 5.23
CA CYS A 125 14.92 -13.21 4.35
C CYS A 125 13.94 -14.03 5.19
N ARG A 126 12.64 -13.89 4.92
CA ARG A 126 11.58 -14.61 5.65
C ARG A 126 10.89 -15.69 4.82
N CYS A 127 10.99 -15.61 3.50
CA CYS A 127 10.35 -16.54 2.59
C CYS A 127 11.26 -16.93 1.42
N VAL A 128 11.24 -18.20 1.06
CA VAL A 128 12.05 -18.74 -0.05
C VAL A 128 11.61 -18.13 -1.39
N SER A 129 10.31 -17.83 -1.52
CA SER A 129 9.74 -17.15 -2.69
C SER A 129 10.41 -15.81 -2.96
N GLU A 130 10.83 -15.06 -1.93
CA GLU A 130 11.50 -13.77 -2.11
C GLU A 130 12.78 -13.91 -2.91
N VAL A 131 13.63 -14.88 -2.55
CA VAL A 131 14.90 -15.13 -3.24
C VAL A 131 14.64 -15.47 -4.71
N GLN A 132 13.64 -16.31 -4.98
CA GLN A 132 13.29 -16.69 -6.35
C GLN A 132 12.77 -15.51 -7.17
N ASN A 133 11.90 -14.69 -6.59
CA ASN A 133 11.35 -13.49 -7.24
C ASN A 133 12.44 -12.46 -7.54
N LEU A 134 13.33 -12.20 -6.57
CA LEU A 134 14.47 -11.30 -6.72
C LEU A 134 15.45 -11.77 -7.80
N LEU A 135 15.71 -13.08 -7.90
CA LEU A 135 16.57 -13.63 -8.93
C LEU A 135 15.93 -13.52 -10.32
N GLN A 136 14.61 -13.72 -10.44
CA GLN A 136 13.87 -13.53 -11.70
C GLN A 136 13.83 -12.06 -12.13
N ALA A 137 13.70 -11.12 -11.18
CA ALA A 137 13.69 -9.68 -11.47
C ALA A 137 15.07 -9.05 -11.67
N LYS A 138 16.14 -9.84 -11.53
CA LYS A 138 17.51 -9.36 -11.62
C LYS A 138 17.79 -8.70 -12.97
N GLY A 139 18.23 -7.44 -12.90
CA GLY A 139 18.61 -6.65 -14.08
C GLY A 139 17.51 -5.71 -14.58
N HIS A 140 16.29 -5.77 -14.03
CA HIS A 140 15.27 -4.76 -14.32
C HIS A 140 15.63 -3.42 -13.65
N PRO A 141 15.60 -2.28 -14.36
CA PRO A 141 16.07 -0.99 -13.83
C PRO A 141 15.20 -0.42 -12.70
N HIS A 142 13.93 -0.81 -12.64
CA HIS A 142 12.95 -0.29 -11.68
C HIS A 142 12.51 -1.31 -10.63
N ILE A 143 13.26 -2.40 -10.46
CA ILE A 143 13.06 -3.39 -9.39
C ILE A 143 14.37 -3.58 -8.64
N VAL A 144 14.30 -3.74 -7.31
CA VAL A 144 15.48 -3.86 -6.46
C VAL A 144 16.34 -5.05 -6.86
N CYS A 145 17.64 -4.83 -6.99
CA CYS A 145 18.58 -5.87 -7.39
C CYS A 145 19.18 -6.56 -6.15
N LEU A 146 18.97 -7.87 -6.02
CA LEU A 146 19.67 -8.69 -5.04
C LEU A 146 21.14 -8.85 -5.43
N LEU A 147 22.04 -8.31 -4.62
CA LEU A 147 23.49 -8.39 -4.84
C LEU A 147 24.04 -9.76 -4.40
N GLY A 148 23.47 -10.32 -3.33
CA GLY A 148 23.90 -11.58 -2.74
C GLY A 148 23.55 -11.63 -1.26
N ARG A 149 24.45 -12.17 -0.43
CA ARG A 149 24.26 -12.27 1.02
C ARG A 149 25.42 -11.72 1.85
N SER A 150 25.13 -11.35 3.09
CA SER A 150 26.13 -11.04 4.12
C SER A 150 26.74 -12.32 4.72
N GLU A 151 27.82 -12.17 5.50
CA GLU A 151 28.38 -13.30 6.29
C GLU A 151 27.35 -13.86 7.28
N ALA A 152 26.46 -13.00 7.80
CA ALA A 152 25.38 -13.38 8.71
C ALA A 152 24.19 -14.06 7.99
N GLY A 153 24.21 -14.15 6.66
CA GLY A 153 23.12 -14.76 5.88
C GLY A 153 21.93 -13.82 5.63
N GLU A 154 22.14 -12.51 5.65
CA GLU A 154 21.11 -11.53 5.26
C GLU A 154 21.18 -11.28 3.75
N LEU A 155 20.05 -10.97 3.12
CA LEU A 155 20.01 -10.51 1.74
C LEU A 155 20.61 -9.11 1.64
N VAL A 156 21.49 -8.89 0.67
CA VAL A 156 22.18 -7.61 0.48
C VAL A 156 21.72 -6.93 -0.81
N PHE A 157 21.39 -5.65 -0.71
CA PHE A 157 20.86 -4.80 -1.78
C PHE A 157 21.64 -3.48 -1.87
N PRO A 158 21.61 -2.78 -3.00
CA PRO A 158 22.04 -1.39 -3.05
C PRO A 158 21.19 -0.53 -2.10
N ARG A 159 21.80 0.46 -1.46
CA ARG A 159 21.08 1.45 -0.67
C ARG A 159 20.42 2.47 -1.60
N TYR A 160 19.15 2.77 -1.31
CA TYR A 160 18.36 3.80 -1.98
C TYR A 160 17.77 4.75 -0.94
N ARG A 161 17.11 5.82 -1.40
CA ARG A 161 16.43 6.78 -0.53
C ARG A 161 14.94 6.52 -0.50
N GLN A 162 14.30 6.85 0.61
CA GLN A 162 12.85 6.93 0.67
C GLN A 162 12.36 8.07 -0.24
N PRO A 163 11.29 7.87 -1.03
CA PRO A 163 10.79 8.90 -1.92
C PRO A 163 10.31 10.13 -1.15
N PHE A 164 10.77 11.31 -1.55
CA PHE A 164 10.20 12.59 -1.14
C PHE A 164 10.13 13.49 -2.37
N LEU A 165 8.92 13.77 -2.85
CA LEU A 165 8.72 14.43 -4.14
C LEU A 165 7.86 15.70 -4.04
N ASN A 166 8.48 16.85 -4.13
CA ASN A 166 7.79 18.13 -4.40
C ASN A 166 7.82 18.49 -5.89
N GLY A 167 7.47 17.51 -6.74
CA GLY A 167 7.66 17.54 -8.19
C GLY A 167 6.48 18.15 -8.97
N SER A 168 6.71 18.33 -10.28
CA SER A 168 5.72 18.68 -11.31
C SER A 168 4.82 17.49 -11.68
N ILE A 169 3.76 17.71 -12.46
CA ILE A 169 2.96 16.61 -13.03
C ILE A 169 3.86 15.63 -13.79
N SER A 170 4.83 16.15 -14.55
CA SER A 170 5.79 15.36 -15.32
C SER A 170 6.68 14.47 -14.44
N ASP A 171 7.08 14.94 -13.26
CA ASP A 171 7.87 14.13 -12.32
C ASP A 171 7.06 12.95 -11.79
N TYR A 172 5.82 13.19 -11.36
CA TYR A 172 4.93 12.12 -10.89
C TYR A 172 4.63 11.13 -12.01
N ARG A 173 4.31 11.62 -13.21
CA ARG A 173 4.08 10.77 -14.39
C ARG A 173 5.29 9.89 -14.67
N ARG A 174 6.50 10.45 -14.69
CA ARG A 174 7.74 9.71 -14.93
C ARG A 174 7.93 8.56 -13.92
N LEU A 175 7.82 8.84 -12.62
CA LEU A 175 7.98 7.81 -11.60
C LEU A 175 6.87 6.74 -11.68
N LEU A 176 5.62 7.15 -11.95
CA LEU A 176 4.52 6.21 -12.13
C LEU A 176 4.68 5.33 -13.37
N LEU A 177 5.27 5.83 -14.46
CA LEU A 177 5.62 5.02 -15.63
C LEU A 177 6.70 3.98 -15.28
N GLN A 178 7.74 4.37 -14.54
CA GLN A 178 8.78 3.45 -14.06
C GLN A 178 8.20 2.36 -13.15
N LEU A 179 7.26 2.72 -12.26
CA LEU A 179 6.53 1.75 -11.45
C LEU A 179 5.67 0.83 -12.33
N ALA A 180 4.97 1.37 -13.32
CA ALA A 180 4.16 0.57 -14.24
C ALA A 180 5.03 -0.46 -15.00
N ASP A 181 6.21 -0.06 -15.47
CA ASP A 181 7.17 -0.96 -16.12
C ASP A 181 7.62 -2.10 -15.19
N ALA A 182 7.94 -1.78 -13.93
CA ALA A 182 8.27 -2.79 -12.93
C ALA A 182 7.13 -3.79 -12.71
N VAL A 183 5.90 -3.32 -12.54
CA VAL A 183 4.74 -4.20 -12.29
C VAL A 183 4.40 -5.03 -13.52
N ILE A 184 4.47 -4.46 -14.73
CA ILE A 184 4.28 -5.20 -15.99
C ILE A 184 5.31 -6.33 -16.10
N PHE A 185 6.57 -6.04 -15.79
CA PHE A 185 7.62 -7.06 -15.76
C PHE A 185 7.27 -8.19 -14.79
N LEU A 186 6.87 -7.88 -13.54
CA LEU A 186 6.49 -8.89 -12.56
C LEU A 186 5.33 -9.75 -13.06
N HIS A 187 4.26 -9.13 -13.58
CA HIS A 187 3.07 -9.82 -14.10
C HIS A 187 3.45 -10.76 -15.26
N SER A 188 4.31 -10.31 -16.19
CA SER A 188 4.80 -11.15 -17.29
C SER A 188 5.62 -12.38 -16.85
N HIS A 189 6.13 -12.38 -15.62
CA HIS A 189 6.86 -13.51 -15.01
C HIS A 189 5.98 -14.30 -14.03
N GLY A 190 4.67 -14.03 -13.99
CA GLY A 190 3.73 -14.69 -13.08
C GLY A 190 3.88 -14.28 -11.62
N ILE A 191 4.56 -13.16 -11.35
CA ILE A 191 4.77 -12.62 -10.00
C ILE A 191 3.70 -11.57 -9.74
N VAL A 192 2.83 -11.82 -8.76
CA VAL A 192 1.93 -10.81 -8.19
C VAL A 192 2.63 -10.21 -6.98
N HIS A 193 2.78 -8.88 -6.94
CA HIS A 193 3.49 -8.20 -5.87
C HIS A 193 2.77 -8.33 -4.52
N ARG A 194 1.42 -8.23 -4.51
CA ARG A 194 0.51 -8.33 -3.35
C ARG A 194 0.59 -7.19 -2.33
N ASP A 195 1.69 -6.45 -2.33
CA ASP A 195 1.89 -5.35 -1.38
C ASP A 195 2.38 -4.03 -2.01
N LEU A 196 1.79 -3.64 -3.14
CA LEU A 196 2.12 -2.35 -3.77
C LEU A 196 1.66 -1.19 -2.88
N ALA A 197 2.64 -0.43 -2.37
CA ALA A 197 2.41 0.72 -1.53
C ALA A 197 3.63 1.63 -1.57
N PHE A 198 3.45 2.91 -1.20
CA PHE A 198 4.51 3.92 -1.18
C PHE A 198 5.72 3.52 -0.33
N ARG A 199 5.51 2.77 0.77
CA ARG A 199 6.59 2.26 1.64
C ARG A 199 7.55 1.30 0.93
N ASN A 200 7.08 0.63 -0.13
CA ASN A 200 7.82 -0.34 -0.93
C ASN A 200 8.42 0.29 -2.20
N LEU A 201 8.46 1.63 -2.24
CA LEU A 201 9.08 2.40 -3.30
C LEU A 201 10.33 3.07 -2.77
N LEU A 202 11.37 3.06 -3.59
CA LEU A 202 12.64 3.68 -3.31
C LEU A 202 13.04 4.60 -4.48
N LEU A 203 13.91 5.56 -4.21
CA LEU A 203 14.50 6.42 -5.23
C LEU A 203 16.01 6.29 -5.28
N SER A 204 16.57 6.35 -6.49
CA SER A 204 17.98 6.59 -6.72
C SER A 204 18.45 7.88 -6.02
N HIS A 205 19.76 7.97 -5.77
CA HIS A 205 20.35 9.11 -5.06
C HIS A 205 20.17 10.46 -5.77
N ASP A 206 20.01 10.45 -7.10
CA ASP A 206 19.71 11.61 -7.94
C ASP A 206 18.19 11.87 -8.14
N GLY A 207 17.34 11.01 -7.56
CA GLY A 207 15.88 11.11 -7.63
C GLY A 207 15.27 10.83 -9.02
N GLN A 208 16.04 10.27 -9.94
CA GLN A 208 15.59 10.02 -11.32
C GLN A 208 14.92 8.66 -11.51
N ASP A 209 15.32 7.65 -10.73
CA ASP A 209 14.84 6.29 -10.88
C ASP A 209 14.07 5.82 -9.65
N LEU A 210 12.83 5.41 -9.89
CA LEU A 210 12.05 4.63 -8.96
C LEU A 210 12.48 3.17 -8.98
N VAL A 211 12.58 2.60 -7.79
CA VAL A 211 12.89 1.19 -7.58
C VAL A 211 11.81 0.58 -6.68
N LEU A 212 11.09 -0.40 -7.22
CA LEU A 212 10.14 -1.23 -6.47
C LEU A 212 10.92 -2.29 -5.66
N CYS A 213 10.63 -2.40 -4.37
CA CYS A 213 11.21 -3.41 -3.49
C CYS A 213 10.13 -4.30 -2.85
N ASP A 214 10.55 -5.20 -1.97
CA ASP A 214 9.68 -6.09 -1.20
C ASP A 214 8.95 -7.15 -2.04
N LEU A 215 9.74 -8.04 -2.68
CA LEU A 215 9.23 -9.13 -3.52
C LEU A 215 8.96 -10.44 -2.75
N GLU A 216 8.60 -10.33 -1.48
CA GLU A 216 8.28 -11.50 -0.65
C GLU A 216 7.09 -12.28 -1.24
N SER A 217 6.05 -11.55 -1.68
CA SER A 217 4.86 -12.04 -2.40
C SER A 217 4.15 -13.24 -1.76
N ARG A 218 4.43 -13.53 -0.49
CA ARG A 218 3.78 -14.60 0.29
C ARG A 218 2.53 -14.05 0.98
N TYR A 219 2.74 -13.02 1.79
CA TYR A 219 1.72 -12.23 2.45
C TYR A 219 1.60 -10.88 1.76
N GLY A 220 0.48 -10.17 1.94
CA GLY A 220 0.33 -8.86 1.33
C GLY A 220 -0.82 -8.08 1.91
N SER A 221 -0.99 -6.86 1.40
CA SER A 221 -2.11 -6.02 1.81
C SER A 221 -3.45 -6.73 1.53
N SER A 222 -4.37 -6.69 2.51
CA SER A 222 -5.64 -7.42 2.48
C SER A 222 -6.87 -6.53 2.31
N HIS A 223 -6.67 -5.22 2.17
CA HIS A 223 -7.70 -4.19 1.98
C HIS A 223 -8.39 -4.19 0.61
N CYS A 224 -7.88 -4.92 -0.38
CA CYS A 224 -8.51 -5.02 -1.68
C CYS A 224 -9.86 -5.76 -1.55
N PRO A 225 -10.96 -5.30 -2.18
CA PRO A 225 -12.30 -5.80 -1.87
C PRO A 225 -12.48 -7.33 -1.94
N GLU A 226 -11.89 -8.00 -2.93
CA GLU A 226 -11.98 -9.45 -3.10
C GLU A 226 -11.13 -10.22 -2.07
N ILE A 227 -9.99 -9.67 -1.65
CA ILE A 227 -9.12 -10.27 -0.63
C ILE A 227 -9.75 -10.08 0.75
N ALA A 228 -10.20 -8.86 1.05
CA ALA A 228 -10.90 -8.56 2.30
C ALA A 228 -12.13 -9.44 2.48
N ARG A 229 -12.92 -9.67 1.41
CA ARG A 229 -14.07 -10.60 1.45
C ARG A 229 -13.65 -12.05 1.66
N ALA A 230 -12.57 -12.51 1.04
CA ALA A 230 -12.08 -13.87 1.27
C ALA A 230 -11.67 -14.05 2.74
N ARG A 231 -10.94 -13.08 3.30
CA ARG A 231 -10.55 -13.04 4.71
C ARG A 231 -11.76 -13.03 5.64
N ASP A 232 -12.72 -12.14 5.40
CA ASP A 232 -13.94 -12.02 6.21
C ASP A 232 -14.80 -13.30 6.20
N ASN A 233 -14.74 -14.06 5.10
CA ASN A 233 -15.41 -15.36 4.96
C ASN A 233 -14.61 -16.54 5.55
N GLY A 234 -13.48 -16.29 6.21
CA GLY A 234 -12.65 -17.32 6.82
C GLY A 234 -11.94 -18.22 5.82
N ILE A 235 -11.72 -17.74 4.58
CA ILE A 235 -10.90 -18.46 3.61
C ILE A 235 -9.45 -18.45 4.10
N PRO A 236 -8.72 -19.58 4.09
CA PRO A 236 -7.30 -19.60 4.44
C PRO A 236 -6.50 -18.64 3.58
N GLU A 237 -5.51 -17.96 4.16
CA GLU A 237 -4.74 -16.90 3.48
C GLU A 237 -4.03 -17.38 2.22
N GLN A 238 -3.55 -18.62 2.22
CA GLN A 238 -2.91 -19.25 1.06
C GLN A 238 -3.87 -19.42 -0.14
N GLN A 239 -5.18 -19.29 0.09
CA GLN A 239 -6.24 -19.39 -0.91
C GLN A 239 -6.89 -18.03 -1.20
N TRP A 240 -6.37 -16.92 -0.65
CA TRP A 240 -6.89 -15.60 -0.98
C TRP A 240 -6.65 -15.28 -2.46
N PRO A 241 -7.61 -14.59 -3.13
CA PRO A 241 -7.61 -14.39 -4.57
C PRO A 241 -6.66 -13.27 -5.03
N TYR A 242 -5.40 -13.29 -4.56
CA TYR A 242 -4.36 -12.40 -5.07
C TYR A 242 -4.17 -12.63 -6.58
N SER A 243 -4.13 -11.53 -7.32
CA SER A 243 -4.01 -11.53 -8.78
C SER A 243 -3.37 -10.24 -9.28
N GLU A 244 -3.02 -10.19 -10.57
CA GLU A 244 -2.60 -8.96 -11.24
C GLU A 244 -3.61 -7.81 -11.04
N LYS A 245 -4.92 -8.13 -10.97
CA LYS A 245 -5.97 -7.14 -10.71
C LYS A 245 -5.95 -6.59 -9.29
N SER A 246 -5.49 -7.36 -8.31
CA SER A 246 -5.26 -6.86 -6.95
C SER A 246 -4.06 -5.91 -6.91
N ASP A 247 -2.99 -6.19 -7.66
CA ASP A 247 -1.88 -5.24 -7.84
C ASP A 247 -2.34 -3.95 -8.53
N VAL A 248 -3.18 -4.04 -9.57
CA VAL A 248 -3.76 -2.85 -10.23
C VAL A 248 -4.53 -1.98 -9.22
N TYR A 249 -5.31 -2.59 -8.32
CA TYR A 249 -5.99 -1.85 -7.26
C TYR A 249 -5.00 -1.10 -6.36
N TYR A 250 -3.95 -1.78 -5.91
CA TYR A 250 -2.91 -1.20 -5.07
C TYR A 250 -1.99 -0.22 -5.81
N PHE A 251 -1.83 -0.33 -7.12
CA PHE A 251 -1.22 0.72 -7.95
C PHE A 251 -2.04 2.01 -7.84
N GLY A 252 -3.37 1.91 -7.90
CA GLY A 252 -4.26 3.04 -7.63
C GLY A 252 -4.06 3.63 -6.23
N VAL A 253 -4.00 2.79 -5.19
CA VAL A 253 -3.66 3.23 -3.82
C VAL A 253 -2.32 3.95 -3.79
N THR A 254 -1.31 3.41 -4.47
CA THR A 254 0.04 3.96 -4.54
C THR A 254 0.09 5.32 -5.22
N ILE A 255 -0.70 5.57 -6.28
CA ILE A 255 -0.86 6.91 -6.88
C ILE A 255 -1.32 7.92 -5.81
N ALA A 256 -2.26 7.53 -4.97
CA ALA A 256 -2.75 8.39 -3.89
C ALA A 256 -1.71 8.61 -2.79
N GLU A 257 -1.04 7.55 -2.35
CA GLU A 257 0.03 7.66 -1.36
C GLU A 257 1.21 8.49 -1.88
N PHE A 258 1.50 8.49 -3.17
CA PHE A 258 2.49 9.38 -3.78
C PHE A 258 2.19 10.86 -3.55
N VAL A 259 0.95 11.27 -3.78
CA VAL A 259 0.50 12.66 -3.61
C VAL A 259 0.61 13.07 -2.13
N LEU A 260 0.13 12.20 -1.24
CA LEU A 260 0.20 12.41 0.20
C LEU A 260 1.65 12.31 0.74
N GLN A 261 2.50 11.54 0.07
CA GLN A 261 3.74 10.92 0.56
C GLN A 261 3.59 10.36 1.97
N ASN A 262 2.47 9.69 2.19
CA ASN A 262 2.11 9.04 3.43
C ASN A 262 1.02 8.00 3.14
N GLY A 263 1.00 6.92 3.91
CA GLY A 263 -0.11 5.98 3.90
C GLY A 263 -1.37 6.59 4.50
N PRO A 264 -2.55 6.08 4.15
CA PRO A 264 -3.77 6.43 4.85
C PRO A 264 -3.76 5.72 6.22
N ARG A 265 -4.48 6.25 7.19
CA ARG A 265 -4.82 5.50 8.41
C ARG A 265 -5.89 4.44 8.14
N THR A 266 -6.76 4.67 7.16
CA THR A 266 -7.82 3.72 6.78
C THR A 266 -8.01 3.66 5.25
N PRO A 267 -8.41 2.50 4.70
CA PRO A 267 -8.71 2.35 3.27
C PRO A 267 -9.84 3.26 2.75
N TRP A 268 -10.71 3.75 3.63
CA TRP A 268 -11.91 4.54 3.29
C TRP A 268 -11.65 6.03 3.12
N GLN A 269 -10.52 6.56 3.61
CA GLN A 269 -10.15 7.97 3.39
C GLN A 269 -10.17 8.34 1.89
N TYR A 270 -9.89 7.37 1.02
CA TYR A 270 -9.82 7.52 -0.41
C TYR A 270 -11.14 7.52 -1.18
N THR A 271 -12.26 7.25 -0.50
CA THR A 271 -13.58 7.23 -1.14
C THR A 271 -14.18 8.63 -1.23
N GLU A 272 -13.82 9.53 -0.31
CA GLU A 272 -14.42 10.87 -0.20
C GLU A 272 -13.47 11.97 0.30
N ASN A 273 -12.45 11.65 1.10
CA ASN A 273 -11.55 12.71 1.62
C ASN A 273 -10.50 13.08 0.60
N PHE A 274 -10.08 12.10 -0.19
CA PHE A 274 -8.98 12.30 -1.10
C PHE A 274 -9.12 11.48 -2.38
N VAL A 275 -9.10 12.19 -3.49
CA VAL A 275 -8.79 11.66 -4.82
C VAL A 275 -7.56 12.41 -5.31
N PRO A 276 -6.54 11.72 -5.87
CA PRO A 276 -5.40 12.37 -6.49
C PRO A 276 -5.84 13.50 -7.42
N PRO A 277 -5.21 14.68 -7.40
CA PRO A 277 -5.59 15.76 -8.29
C PRO A 277 -5.42 15.34 -9.75
N ALA A 278 -6.21 15.98 -10.62
CA ALA A 278 -6.02 15.84 -12.06
C ALA A 278 -4.55 16.15 -12.40
N PRO A 279 -3.93 15.40 -13.33
CA PRO A 279 -4.54 14.43 -14.24
C PRO A 279 -4.59 12.97 -13.77
N PHE A 280 -4.20 12.67 -12.52
CA PHE A 280 -4.09 11.28 -12.03
C PHE A 280 -5.41 10.70 -11.49
N ASP A 281 -6.41 11.55 -11.28
CA ASP A 281 -7.71 11.21 -10.71
C ASP A 281 -8.46 10.12 -11.51
N ARG A 282 -8.37 10.15 -12.84
CA ARG A 282 -9.02 9.18 -13.73
C ARG A 282 -8.38 7.79 -13.62
N ILE A 283 -7.05 7.75 -13.60
CA ILE A 283 -6.26 6.51 -13.50
C ILE A 283 -6.53 5.86 -12.14
N PHE A 284 -6.44 6.66 -11.07
CA PHE A 284 -6.78 6.24 -9.72
C PHE A 284 -8.15 5.57 -9.63
N ARG A 285 -9.21 6.20 -10.16
CA ARG A 285 -10.57 5.65 -10.12
C ARG A 285 -10.71 4.37 -10.95
N ALA A 286 -10.04 4.28 -12.10
CA ALA A 286 -10.06 3.08 -12.94
C ALA A 286 -9.42 1.90 -12.22
N CYS A 287 -8.26 2.11 -11.60
CA CYS A 287 -7.56 1.10 -10.80
C CYS A 287 -8.39 0.62 -9.59
N ARG A 288 -9.16 1.52 -8.96
CA ARG A 288 -9.86 1.26 -7.70
C ARG A 288 -11.29 0.72 -7.82
N ARG A 289 -11.71 0.25 -8.99
CA ARG A 289 -13.03 -0.36 -9.16
C ARG A 289 -13.19 -1.58 -8.25
N SER A 290 -14.36 -1.72 -7.62
CA SER A 290 -14.59 -2.76 -6.61
C SER A 290 -14.55 -4.17 -7.20
N ASN A 291 -15.05 -4.34 -8.43
CA ASN A 291 -14.96 -5.59 -9.16
C ASN A 291 -13.58 -5.67 -9.87
N PRO A 292 -12.78 -6.72 -9.65
CA PRO A 292 -11.48 -6.90 -10.31
C PRO A 292 -11.54 -6.87 -11.84
N ASP A 293 -12.60 -7.43 -12.43
CA ASP A 293 -12.75 -7.53 -13.89
C ASP A 293 -12.96 -6.16 -14.54
N ASP A 294 -13.47 -5.19 -13.81
CA ASP A 294 -13.66 -3.84 -14.32
C ASP A 294 -12.36 -3.02 -14.27
N ARG A 295 -11.34 -3.45 -13.53
CA ARG A 295 -10.06 -2.73 -13.46
C ARG A 295 -9.29 -2.91 -14.77
N PRO A 296 -8.50 -1.92 -15.23
CA PRO A 296 -7.59 -2.12 -16.36
C PRO A 296 -6.52 -3.16 -16.04
N SER A 297 -5.78 -3.61 -17.05
CA SER A 297 -4.49 -4.27 -16.93
C SER A 297 -3.38 -3.24 -16.72
N MET A 298 -2.22 -3.66 -16.21
CA MET A 298 -1.09 -2.73 -16.05
C MET A 298 -0.57 -2.10 -17.35
N PRO A 299 -0.54 -2.81 -18.51
CA PRO A 299 -0.27 -2.17 -19.80
C PRO A 299 -1.27 -1.04 -20.13
N GLU A 300 -2.58 -1.25 -19.91
CA GLU A 300 -3.59 -0.20 -20.12
C GLU A 300 -3.40 0.97 -19.14
N VAL A 301 -3.03 0.71 -17.88
CA VAL A 301 -2.67 1.77 -16.91
C VAL A 301 -1.47 2.58 -17.41
N LYS A 302 -0.45 1.92 -17.97
CA LYS A 302 0.71 2.59 -18.56
C LYS A 302 0.30 3.49 -19.73
N GLU A 303 -0.54 3.02 -20.64
CA GLU A 303 -1.09 3.84 -21.73
C GLU A 303 -1.85 5.07 -21.20
N MET A 304 -2.66 4.90 -20.14
CA MET A 304 -3.32 6.02 -19.48
C MET A 304 -2.31 7.04 -18.93
N LEU A 305 -1.24 6.58 -18.28
CA LEU A 305 -0.14 7.45 -17.81
C LEU A 305 0.59 8.12 -18.98
N GLU A 306 0.75 7.44 -20.11
CA GLU A 306 1.37 7.99 -21.30
C GLU A 306 0.54 9.11 -21.96
N SER A 307 -0.77 9.14 -21.70
CA SER A 307 -1.65 10.23 -22.13
C SER A 307 -1.60 11.47 -21.24
N VAL A 308 -1.04 11.38 -20.02
CA VAL A 308 -1.02 12.46 -19.02
C VAL A 308 -0.15 13.65 -19.44
N GLY A 309 -0.74 14.74 -19.94
CA GLY A 309 0.02 15.91 -20.42
C GLY A 309 0.09 16.03 -21.94
N ILE A 310 -0.57 15.12 -22.67
CA ILE A 310 -1.10 15.42 -23.99
C ILE A 310 -2.42 16.14 -23.73
N SER A 311 -2.40 17.46 -23.59
CA SER A 311 -3.64 18.23 -23.61
C SER A 311 -4.36 17.92 -24.93
N ALA A 312 -5.56 17.34 -24.84
CA ALA A 312 -6.48 17.38 -25.96
C ALA A 312 -6.93 18.84 -26.11
N ASP A 313 -6.46 19.49 -27.16
CA ASP A 313 -7.05 20.72 -27.68
C ASP A 313 -8.54 20.52 -28.04
#